data_AF-A0A7J3ZIF4-F1
#
_entry.id   AF-A0A7J3ZIF4-F1
#
_cell.length_a   1.000
_cell.length_b   1.000
_cell.length_c   1.000
_cell.angle_alpha   90.00
_cell.angle_beta   90.00
_cell.angle_gamma   90.00
#
_symmetry.space_group_name_H-M   'P 1'
#
loop_
_entity.id
_entity.type
_entity.pdbx_description
1 polymer ?
#
loop_
_entity_poly.entity_id
_entity_poly.type
_entity_poly.pdbx_seq_one_letter_code
_entity_poly.pdbx_strand_id
1 'polypeptide(L)'
;MSQDREAHKGVEVVDLNEYVKKLELEQSGGHSRKQGRGIVRRIAEVLAYSAVMTRGELEEISKGSSVGRQMLSFLKKCRLICETRTGYIISVPWLLYFYKYAGNRWVEHVRRLAPLLRDDEVEELRKVIEEVIGTPLEKFVDARIAITTELENVALIPVKYMPEKCDTSECFRQLLKYSTWLLTVVMGLLELYIQGAGFREIIGFLKGLSVQSRKLLEAQELEGQEERPLSYYTRLLVETAGALQRVALNLSHTYGKSRSDVVEKAVEWATQKYKEAVGVGEAKKEYRAVYYAKLFLDELSSAVTVDVATRITLFT
;
A
#
# COMPACT_ATOMS: atom_id res chain seq x y z
N MET A 1 14.31 54.26 22.70
CA MET A 1 12.86 54.50 22.89
C MET A 1 12.14 53.69 21.82
N SER A 2 11.77 52.43 22.11
CA SER A 2 10.48 51.97 22.68
C SER A 2 9.32 52.14 21.70
N GLN A 3 8.85 51.03 21.10
CA GLN A 3 7.52 50.40 21.34
C GLN A 3 6.40 51.10 20.54
N ASP A 4 5.37 50.47 19.97
CA ASP A 4 4.86 49.09 19.89
C ASP A 4 3.66 49.11 18.91
N ARG A 5 3.17 47.90 18.55
CA ARG A 5 1.82 47.54 18.01
C ARG A 5 1.64 47.58 16.48
N GLU A 6 0.99 46.64 15.81
CA GLU A 6 0.34 45.36 16.15
C GLU A 6 -0.04 44.64 14.82
N ALA A 7 -0.27 43.32 14.91
CA ALA A 7 -1.08 42.40 14.08
C ALA A 7 -1.51 42.79 12.62
N HIS A 8 -1.37 41.93 11.61
CA HIS A 8 -2.04 40.63 11.54
C HIS A 8 -1.26 39.61 10.67
N LYS A 9 -1.02 38.43 11.23
CA LYS A 9 -0.77 37.20 10.47
C LYS A 9 -2.07 36.81 9.75
N GLY A 10 -2.14 37.11 8.47
CA GLY A 10 -3.01 36.36 7.56
C GLY A 10 -2.33 35.04 7.25
N VAL A 11 -2.89 33.94 7.71
CA VAL A 11 -2.59 32.62 7.12
C VAL A 11 -3.15 32.71 5.71
N GLU A 12 -2.26 32.80 4.72
CA GLU A 12 -2.65 32.66 3.32
C GLU A 12 -3.09 31.21 3.15
N VAL A 13 -4.41 31.01 3.09
CA VAL A 13 -5.01 29.72 2.76
C VAL A 13 -4.60 29.44 1.33
N VAL A 14 -3.58 28.60 1.17
CA VAL A 14 -3.16 28.10 -0.12
C VAL A 14 -4.33 27.29 -0.68
N ASP A 15 -5.02 27.84 -1.67
CA ASP A 15 -5.95 27.09 -2.48
C ASP A 15 -5.14 25.97 -3.16
N LEU A 16 -5.40 24.72 -2.75
CA LEU A 16 -4.72 23.54 -3.28
C LEU A 16 -4.83 23.48 -4.81
N ASN A 17 -5.90 24.02 -5.42
CA ASN A 17 -6.03 24.08 -6.86
C ASN A 17 -5.07 25.09 -7.50
N GLU A 18 -4.72 26.16 -6.79
CA GLU A 18 -3.75 27.17 -7.24
C GLU A 18 -2.31 26.67 -7.08
N TYR A 19 -2.02 25.90 -6.02
CA TYR A 19 -0.73 25.22 -5.83
C TYR A 19 -0.49 24.12 -6.88
N VAL A 20 -1.51 23.32 -7.18
CA VAL A 20 -1.47 22.33 -8.27
C VAL A 20 -1.29 23.03 -9.63
N LYS A 21 -1.99 24.14 -9.89
CA LYS A 21 -1.79 24.93 -11.13
C LYS A 21 -0.39 25.55 -11.23
N LYS A 22 0.21 26.00 -10.13
CA LYS A 22 1.59 26.52 -10.12
C LYS A 22 2.61 25.42 -10.44
N LEU A 23 2.42 24.22 -9.89
CA LEU A 23 3.23 23.05 -10.23
C LEU A 23 3.04 22.60 -11.69
N GLU A 24 1.86 22.79 -12.27
CA GLU A 24 1.59 22.55 -13.70
C GLU A 24 2.25 23.61 -14.60
N LEU A 25 2.22 24.89 -14.19
CA LEU A 25 2.78 26.03 -14.93
C LEU A 25 4.32 26.02 -14.95
N GLU A 26 4.98 25.67 -13.86
CA GLU A 26 6.45 25.50 -13.83
C GLU A 26 6.92 24.25 -14.61
N GLN A 27 6.01 23.32 -14.92
CA GLN A 27 6.30 22.14 -15.74
C GLN A 27 6.11 22.36 -17.26
N SER A 28 5.58 23.52 -17.69
CA SER A 28 5.26 23.85 -19.09
C SER A 28 6.48 24.00 -20.02
N GLY A 29 7.70 24.07 -19.49
CA GLY A 29 8.92 24.26 -20.29
C GLY A 29 9.45 23.04 -21.07
N GLY A 30 8.68 21.97 -21.25
CA GLY A 30 9.18 20.75 -21.92
C GLY A 30 8.11 19.69 -22.18
N HIS A 31 7.20 19.97 -23.13
CA HIS A 31 5.90 19.30 -23.23
C HIS A 31 5.85 17.84 -23.74
N SER A 32 6.88 17.23 -24.35
CA SER A 32 6.72 15.86 -24.88
C SER A 32 7.26 14.73 -23.98
N ARG A 33 8.20 15.01 -23.06
CA ARG A 33 8.83 13.98 -22.20
C ARG A 33 8.19 13.81 -20.82
N LYS A 34 7.44 14.81 -20.32
CA LYS A 34 6.79 14.75 -18.99
C LYS A 34 5.43 14.04 -19.00
N GLN A 35 4.63 14.15 -20.08
CA GLN A 35 3.33 13.48 -20.19
C GLN A 35 3.42 11.95 -20.07
N GLY A 36 4.48 11.33 -20.62
CA GLY A 36 4.68 9.88 -20.54
C GLY A 36 4.94 9.34 -19.13
N ARG A 37 5.55 10.13 -18.23
CA ARG A 37 5.85 9.69 -16.85
C ARG A 37 4.60 9.61 -15.97
N GLY A 38 3.67 10.54 -16.12
CA GLY A 38 2.41 10.53 -15.36
C GLY A 38 1.49 9.36 -15.77
N ILE A 39 1.43 9.05 -17.06
CA ILE A 39 0.58 7.95 -17.59
C ILE A 39 1.04 6.59 -17.06
N VAL A 40 2.36 6.32 -17.11
CA VAL A 40 2.93 5.04 -16.66
C VAL A 40 2.64 4.82 -15.18
N ARG A 41 2.84 5.85 -14.34
CA ARG A 41 2.58 5.75 -12.91
C ARG A 41 1.10 5.50 -12.62
N ARG A 42 0.19 6.23 -13.25
CA ARG A 42 -1.26 6.04 -13.08
C ARG A 42 -1.73 4.64 -13.47
N ILE A 43 -1.18 4.05 -14.53
CA ILE A 43 -1.49 2.66 -14.91
C ILE A 43 -0.99 1.69 -13.83
N ALA A 44 0.23 1.89 -13.30
CA ALA A 44 0.77 1.08 -12.21
C ALA A 44 -0.10 1.19 -10.95
N GLU A 45 -0.48 2.40 -10.56
CA GLU A 45 -1.38 2.68 -9.44
C GLU A 45 -2.71 1.93 -9.63
N VAL A 46 -3.43 2.16 -10.74
CA VAL A 46 -4.74 1.51 -10.97
C VAL A 46 -4.64 -0.02 -10.87
N LEU A 47 -3.62 -0.63 -11.49
CA LEU A 47 -3.43 -2.09 -11.38
C LEU A 47 -3.01 -2.54 -9.97
N ALA A 48 -2.26 -1.71 -9.24
CA ALA A 48 -1.83 -1.99 -7.88
C ALA A 48 -2.98 -1.91 -6.87
N TYR A 49 -3.95 -1.02 -7.09
CA TYR A 49 -5.09 -0.80 -6.18
C TYR A 49 -6.32 -1.64 -6.56
N SER A 50 -6.68 -1.68 -7.84
CA SER A 50 -7.94 -2.27 -8.30
C SER A 50 -7.81 -3.76 -8.66
N ALA A 51 -6.59 -4.28 -8.74
CA ALA A 51 -6.21 -5.62 -9.23
C ALA A 51 -6.57 -5.92 -10.70
N VAL A 52 -7.62 -5.29 -11.22
CA VAL A 52 -8.16 -5.45 -12.57
C VAL A 52 -8.29 -4.08 -13.21
N MET A 53 -8.01 -4.00 -14.50
CA MET A 53 -8.22 -2.83 -15.34
C MET A 53 -8.80 -3.27 -16.69
N THR A 54 -9.69 -2.49 -17.28
CA THR A 54 -10.26 -2.70 -18.60
C THR A 54 -9.48 -1.92 -19.67
N ARG A 55 -9.68 -2.28 -20.95
CA ARG A 55 -9.14 -1.48 -22.06
C ARG A 55 -9.71 -0.05 -22.12
N GLY A 56 -10.96 0.15 -21.71
CA GLY A 56 -11.57 1.48 -21.64
C GLY A 56 -10.86 2.39 -20.64
N GLU A 57 -10.63 1.90 -19.41
CA GLU A 57 -9.88 2.65 -18.39
C GLU A 57 -8.45 2.95 -18.85
N LEU A 58 -7.79 2.01 -19.53
CA LEU A 58 -6.48 2.24 -20.13
C LEU A 58 -6.50 3.37 -21.16
N GLU A 59 -7.51 3.40 -22.03
CA GLU A 59 -7.67 4.42 -23.07
C GLU A 59 -7.90 5.80 -22.45
N GLU A 60 -8.71 5.88 -21.40
CA GLU A 60 -8.95 7.11 -20.63
C GLU A 60 -7.67 7.63 -19.97
N ILE A 61 -6.91 6.77 -19.28
CA ILE A 61 -5.65 7.16 -18.63
C ILE A 61 -4.60 7.57 -19.67
N SER A 62 -4.54 6.85 -20.78
CA SER A 62 -3.53 7.06 -21.81
C SER A 62 -3.85 8.23 -22.74
N LYS A 63 -5.10 8.69 -22.81
CA LYS A 63 -5.58 9.73 -23.74
C LYS A 63 -5.09 9.50 -25.18
N GLY A 64 -5.16 8.24 -25.64
CA GLY A 64 -4.67 7.81 -26.96
C GLY A 64 -3.15 7.60 -27.10
N SER A 65 -2.35 7.91 -26.06
CA SER A 65 -0.90 7.67 -26.05
C SER A 65 -0.54 6.19 -26.19
N SER A 66 0.51 5.89 -26.97
CA SER A 66 1.02 4.52 -27.10
C SER A 66 1.85 4.04 -25.90
N VAL A 67 2.21 4.94 -24.98
CA VAL A 67 3.07 4.64 -23.82
C VAL A 67 2.43 3.62 -22.89
N GLY A 68 1.13 3.74 -22.60
CA GLY A 68 0.41 2.78 -21.75
C GLY A 68 0.41 1.37 -22.35
N ARG A 69 0.08 1.26 -23.65
CA ARG A 69 0.15 -0.01 -24.40
C ARG A 69 1.55 -0.62 -24.39
N GLN A 70 2.59 0.19 -24.53
CA GLN A 70 3.98 -0.28 -24.42
C GLN A 70 4.28 -0.83 -23.03
N MET A 71 3.93 -0.09 -21.97
CA MET A 71 4.14 -0.52 -20.58
C MET A 71 3.44 -1.86 -20.30
N LEU A 72 2.17 -2.01 -20.68
CA LEU A 72 1.44 -3.26 -20.49
C LEU A 72 2.06 -4.41 -21.28
N SER A 73 2.56 -4.15 -22.49
CA SER A 73 3.29 -5.17 -23.25
C SER A 73 4.55 -5.65 -22.51
N PHE A 74 5.30 -4.73 -21.87
CA PHE A 74 6.44 -5.10 -21.03
C PHE A 74 6.00 -5.89 -19.80
N LEU A 75 5.01 -5.41 -19.03
CA LEU A 75 4.53 -6.09 -17.82
C LEU A 75 3.96 -7.49 -18.12
N LYS A 76 3.27 -7.66 -19.25
CA LYS A 76 2.77 -8.96 -19.72
C LYS A 76 3.92 -9.93 -20.01
N LYS A 77 4.97 -9.45 -20.68
CA LYS A 77 6.20 -10.23 -20.94
C LYS A 77 6.97 -10.55 -19.66
N CYS A 78 6.93 -9.65 -18.67
CA CYS A 78 7.45 -9.88 -17.33
C CYS A 78 6.60 -10.83 -16.47
N ARG A 79 5.45 -11.31 -16.99
CA ARG A 79 4.47 -12.14 -16.25
C ARG A 79 3.91 -11.47 -14.98
N LEU A 80 3.89 -10.14 -14.94
CA LEU A 80 3.34 -9.38 -13.82
C LEU A 80 1.86 -9.03 -14.01
N ILE A 81 1.39 -9.07 -15.25
CA ILE A 81 -0.03 -8.95 -15.60
C ILE A 81 -0.40 -10.03 -16.62
N CYS A 82 -1.67 -10.38 -16.66
CA CYS A 82 -2.27 -11.18 -17.72
C CYS A 82 -3.40 -10.38 -18.38
N GLU A 83 -3.62 -10.64 -19.67
CA GLU A 83 -4.69 -10.00 -20.42
C GLU A 83 -5.62 -11.10 -20.93
N THR A 84 -6.87 -11.00 -20.52
CA THR A 84 -7.96 -11.93 -20.85
C THR A 84 -8.55 -11.59 -22.21
N ARG A 85 -9.23 -12.55 -22.84
CA ARG A 85 -9.94 -12.37 -24.12
C ARG A 85 -11.13 -11.42 -23.97
N THR A 86 -11.75 -11.35 -22.79
CA THR A 86 -12.79 -10.36 -22.48
C THR A 86 -12.24 -8.94 -22.27
N GLY A 87 -10.91 -8.76 -22.37
CA GLY A 87 -10.28 -7.44 -22.35
C GLY A 87 -9.94 -6.93 -20.95
N TYR A 88 -10.03 -7.77 -19.91
CA TYR A 88 -9.47 -7.45 -18.59
C TYR A 88 -7.97 -7.66 -18.58
N ILE A 89 -7.29 -6.70 -17.96
CA ILE A 89 -5.88 -6.74 -17.61
C ILE A 89 -5.82 -6.97 -16.11
N ILE A 90 -5.33 -8.13 -15.69
CA ILE A 90 -5.36 -8.58 -14.29
C ILE A 90 -3.93 -8.68 -13.76
N SER A 91 -3.71 -8.10 -12.58
CA SER A 91 -2.46 -8.18 -11.82
C SER A 91 -2.23 -9.62 -11.35
N VAL A 92 -1.11 -10.22 -11.77
CA VAL A 92 -0.71 -11.57 -11.34
C VAL A 92 -0.40 -11.62 -9.84
N PRO A 93 0.29 -10.62 -9.23
CA PRO A 93 0.45 -10.57 -7.77
C PRO A 93 -0.87 -10.61 -7.01
N TRP A 94 -1.91 -9.91 -7.49
CA TRP A 94 -3.23 -9.95 -6.86
C TRP A 94 -3.95 -11.28 -7.05
N LEU A 95 -3.83 -11.86 -8.25
CA LEU A 95 -4.38 -13.18 -8.54
C LEU A 95 -3.80 -14.23 -7.57
N LEU A 96 -2.47 -14.22 -7.37
CA LEU A 96 -1.79 -15.08 -6.42
C LEU A 96 -2.20 -14.78 -4.97
N TYR A 97 -2.36 -13.50 -4.62
CA TYR A 97 -2.86 -13.10 -3.30
C TYR A 97 -4.26 -13.70 -3.04
N PHE A 98 -5.20 -13.56 -3.97
CA PHE A 98 -6.53 -14.13 -3.82
C PHE A 98 -6.49 -15.65 -3.71
N TYR A 99 -5.65 -16.31 -4.52
CA TYR A 99 -5.47 -17.75 -4.44
C TYR A 99 -5.02 -18.20 -3.04
N LYS A 100 -3.98 -17.56 -2.49
CA LYS A 100 -3.41 -17.94 -1.19
C LYS A 100 -4.28 -17.52 -0.01
N TYR A 101 -4.91 -16.35 -0.06
CA TYR A 101 -5.71 -15.82 1.05
C TYR A 101 -7.14 -16.37 1.07
N ALA A 102 -7.83 -16.43 -0.08
CA ALA A 102 -9.23 -16.86 -0.16
C ALA A 102 -9.39 -18.38 -0.36
N GLY A 103 -8.30 -19.12 -0.60
CA GLY A 103 -8.31 -20.56 -0.85
C GLY A 103 -9.28 -20.92 -1.97
N ASN A 104 -10.15 -21.91 -1.75
CA ASN A 104 -11.10 -22.40 -2.77
C ASN A 104 -12.06 -21.33 -3.33
N ARG A 105 -12.22 -20.17 -2.68
CA ARG A 105 -13.13 -19.10 -3.10
C ARG A 105 -12.45 -18.00 -3.94
N TRP A 106 -11.17 -18.13 -4.27
CA TRP A 106 -10.45 -17.09 -5.02
C TRP A 106 -11.10 -16.75 -6.37
N VAL A 107 -11.70 -17.74 -7.03
CA VAL A 107 -12.40 -17.54 -8.32
C VAL A 107 -13.60 -16.59 -8.16
N GLU A 108 -14.37 -16.72 -7.07
CA GLU A 108 -15.49 -15.81 -6.79
C GLU A 108 -14.99 -14.38 -6.60
N HIS A 109 -13.88 -14.18 -5.89
CA HIS A 109 -13.28 -12.86 -5.71
C HIS A 109 -12.87 -12.23 -7.04
N VAL A 110 -12.19 -12.98 -7.91
CA VAL A 110 -11.79 -12.49 -9.22
C VAL A 110 -13.00 -12.17 -10.09
N ARG A 111 -14.05 -13.00 -10.07
CA ARG A 111 -15.29 -12.74 -10.83
C ARG A 111 -16.05 -11.53 -10.32
N ARG A 112 -15.99 -11.19 -9.04
CA ARG A 112 -16.57 -9.93 -8.54
C ARG A 112 -15.89 -8.71 -9.14
N LEU A 113 -14.57 -8.78 -9.36
CA LEU A 113 -13.79 -7.70 -9.98
C LEU A 113 -13.87 -7.72 -11.51
N ALA A 114 -14.04 -8.90 -12.12
CA ALA A 114 -14.16 -9.11 -13.55
C ALA A 114 -15.43 -9.95 -13.88
N PRO A 115 -16.63 -9.35 -13.85
CA PRO A 115 -17.89 -10.09 -13.95
C PRO A 115 -18.11 -10.83 -15.26
N LEU A 116 -17.48 -10.36 -16.35
CA LEU A 116 -17.62 -10.95 -17.68
C LEU A 116 -16.61 -12.07 -17.97
N LEU A 117 -15.77 -12.44 -16.99
CA LEU A 117 -14.73 -13.44 -17.17
C LEU A 117 -15.32 -14.84 -17.43
N ARG A 118 -14.90 -15.48 -18.53
CA ARG A 118 -15.39 -16.82 -18.90
C ARG A 118 -14.69 -17.95 -18.14
N ASP A 119 -15.30 -19.13 -18.15
CA ASP A 119 -14.76 -20.32 -17.48
C ASP A 119 -13.40 -20.74 -18.06
N ASP A 120 -13.22 -20.71 -19.38
CA ASP A 120 -11.95 -21.03 -20.04
C ASP A 120 -10.85 -20.04 -19.67
N GLU A 121 -11.20 -18.77 -19.49
CA GLU A 121 -10.28 -17.72 -19.04
C GLU A 121 -9.89 -17.91 -17.57
N VAL A 122 -10.80 -18.37 -16.70
CA VAL A 122 -10.46 -18.74 -15.32
C VAL A 122 -9.45 -19.89 -15.28
N GLU A 123 -9.57 -20.87 -16.17
CA GLU A 123 -8.59 -21.96 -16.25
C GLU A 123 -7.23 -21.47 -16.78
N GLU A 124 -7.19 -20.48 -17.68
CA GLU A 124 -5.95 -19.78 -18.04
C GLU A 124 -5.34 -19.06 -16.82
N LEU A 125 -6.15 -18.42 -15.98
CA LEU A 125 -5.68 -17.78 -14.74
C LEU A 125 -5.12 -18.80 -13.73
N ARG A 126 -5.70 -19.99 -13.62
CA ARG A 126 -5.15 -21.08 -12.78
C ARG A 126 -3.73 -21.45 -13.19
N LYS A 127 -3.50 -21.63 -14.49
CA LYS A 127 -2.16 -21.94 -15.02
C LYS A 127 -1.16 -20.85 -14.69
N VAL A 128 -1.57 -19.58 -14.78
CA VAL A 128 -0.71 -18.45 -14.38
C VAL A 128 -0.34 -18.52 -12.89
N ILE A 129 -1.28 -18.90 -12.01
CA ILE A 129 -0.99 -19.11 -10.58
C ILE A 129 0.01 -20.26 -10.39
N GLU A 130 -0.21 -21.40 -11.03
CA GLU A 130 0.67 -22.57 -10.92
C GLU A 130 2.10 -22.26 -11.34
N GLU A 131 2.28 -21.45 -12.39
CA GLU A 131 3.60 -21.00 -12.87
C GLU A 131 4.36 -20.11 -11.88
N VAL A 132 3.65 -19.38 -11.00
CA VAL A 132 4.26 -18.44 -10.05
C VAL A 132 4.48 -19.01 -8.66
N ILE A 133 3.92 -20.19 -8.35
CA ILE A 133 4.22 -20.92 -7.11
C ILE A 133 5.70 -21.31 -7.09
N GLY A 134 6.34 -21.16 -5.93
CA GLY A 134 7.76 -21.39 -5.70
C GLY A 134 8.68 -20.26 -6.16
N THR A 135 8.16 -19.20 -6.78
CA THR A 135 8.97 -18.12 -7.35
C THR A 135 9.23 -16.97 -6.36
N PRO A 136 10.19 -16.07 -6.64
CA PRO A 136 10.34 -14.82 -5.86
C PRO A 136 9.08 -13.96 -5.81
N LEU A 137 8.21 -14.03 -6.83
CA LEU A 137 6.94 -13.31 -6.82
C LEU A 137 5.98 -13.84 -5.75
N GLU A 138 5.99 -15.15 -5.50
CA GLU A 138 5.22 -15.73 -4.39
C GLU A 138 5.70 -15.21 -3.05
N LYS A 139 7.01 -15.15 -2.83
CA LYS A 139 7.58 -14.58 -1.59
C LYS A 139 7.19 -13.12 -1.40
N PHE A 140 7.09 -12.36 -2.48
CA PHE A 140 6.59 -10.98 -2.46
C PHE A 140 5.12 -10.90 -2.00
N VAL A 141 4.28 -11.84 -2.45
CA VAL A 141 2.88 -11.93 -2.04
C VAL A 141 2.72 -12.46 -0.61
N ASP A 142 3.56 -13.42 -0.19
CA ASP A 142 3.53 -13.97 1.17
C ASP A 142 3.87 -12.94 2.22
N ALA A 143 4.85 -12.10 1.91
CA ALA A 143 5.17 -10.93 2.70
C ALA A 143 3.93 -10.05 2.90
N ARG A 144 3.21 -9.74 1.81
CA ARG A 144 1.98 -8.97 1.85
C ARG A 144 0.91 -9.62 2.72
N ILE A 145 0.68 -10.93 2.57
CA ILE A 145 -0.31 -11.67 3.38
C ILE A 145 0.06 -11.63 4.86
N ALA A 146 1.34 -11.85 5.20
CA ALA A 146 1.82 -11.81 6.58
C ALA A 146 1.58 -10.42 7.20
N ILE A 147 1.85 -9.35 6.44
CA ILE A 147 1.59 -7.98 6.87
C ILE A 147 0.09 -7.75 7.07
N THR A 148 -0.76 -8.12 6.11
CA THR A 148 -2.23 -8.01 6.25
C THR A 148 -2.73 -8.75 7.50
N THR A 149 -2.21 -9.95 7.77
CA THR A 149 -2.59 -10.76 8.94
C THR A 149 -2.19 -10.09 10.27
N GLU A 150 -0.98 -9.54 10.36
CA GLU A 150 -0.54 -8.79 11.54
C GLU A 150 -1.42 -7.55 11.78
N LEU A 151 -2.01 -6.98 10.73
CA LEU A 151 -2.88 -5.80 10.83
C LEU A 151 -4.32 -6.13 11.18
N GLU A 152 -4.85 -7.23 10.68
CA GLU A 152 -6.10 -7.79 11.18
C GLU A 152 -5.97 -8.04 12.69
N ASN A 153 -4.80 -8.49 13.16
CA ASN A 153 -4.54 -8.60 14.59
C ASN A 153 -4.56 -7.26 15.34
N VAL A 154 -4.04 -6.17 14.75
CA VAL A 154 -4.12 -4.80 15.30
C VAL A 154 -5.57 -4.36 15.45
N ALA A 155 -6.36 -4.54 14.40
CA ALA A 155 -7.78 -4.17 14.37
C ALA A 155 -8.61 -4.93 15.42
N LEU A 156 -8.22 -6.16 15.76
CA LEU A 156 -8.92 -6.98 16.76
C LEU A 156 -8.52 -6.69 18.22
N ILE A 157 -7.52 -5.82 18.47
CA ILE A 157 -7.05 -5.52 19.83
C ILE A 157 -8.18 -5.02 20.75
N PRO A 158 -9.04 -4.07 20.34
CA PRO A 158 -10.13 -3.59 21.20
C PRO A 158 -11.06 -4.73 21.66
N VAL A 159 -11.34 -5.68 20.78
CA VAL A 159 -12.21 -6.83 21.07
C VAL A 159 -11.52 -7.84 21.98
N LYS A 160 -10.23 -8.14 21.72
CA LYS A 160 -9.46 -9.14 22.47
C LYS A 160 -9.22 -8.78 23.93
N TYR A 161 -9.07 -7.48 24.23
CA TYR A 161 -8.66 -7.03 25.55
C TYR A 161 -9.81 -6.42 26.37
N MET A 162 -11.04 -6.39 25.81
CA MET A 162 -12.20 -5.86 26.50
C MET A 162 -12.43 -6.59 27.83
N PRO A 163 -12.53 -5.88 28.97
CA PRO A 163 -12.72 -6.51 30.27
C PRO A 163 -14.09 -7.23 30.36
N GLU A 164 -14.13 -8.40 30.97
CA GLU A 164 -15.39 -9.16 31.21
C GLU A 164 -16.40 -8.37 32.05
N LYS A 165 -15.91 -7.52 32.96
CA LYS A 165 -16.70 -6.60 33.78
C LYS A 165 -16.11 -5.22 33.65
N CYS A 166 -16.90 -4.29 33.14
CA CYS A 166 -16.51 -2.90 33.04
C CYS A 166 -17.69 -1.98 33.34
N ASP A 167 -17.42 -0.89 34.06
CA ASP A 167 -18.35 0.23 34.10
C ASP A 167 -18.50 0.77 32.67
N THR A 168 -19.73 0.73 32.16
CA THR A 168 -20.09 1.16 30.81
C THR A 168 -19.62 2.57 30.48
N SER A 169 -19.61 3.49 31.46
CA SER A 169 -19.20 4.88 31.24
C SER A 169 -17.69 5.03 31.06
N GLU A 170 -16.92 4.31 31.87
CA GLU A 170 -15.46 4.38 31.86
C GLU A 170 -14.88 3.60 30.68
N CYS A 171 -15.37 2.40 30.38
CA CYS A 171 -14.96 1.68 29.18
C CYS A 171 -15.25 2.46 27.89
N PHE A 172 -16.43 3.08 27.80
CA PHE A 172 -16.78 3.92 26.66
C PHE A 172 -15.80 5.09 26.51
N ARG A 173 -15.48 5.78 27.60
CA ARG A 173 -14.52 6.89 27.59
C ARG A 173 -13.12 6.44 27.17
N GLN A 174 -12.65 5.29 27.63
CA GLN A 174 -11.33 4.75 27.28
C GLN A 174 -11.28 4.25 25.83
N LEU A 175 -12.35 3.63 25.33
CA LEU A 175 -12.48 3.27 23.91
C LEU A 175 -12.51 4.51 23.02
N LEU A 176 -13.17 5.59 23.45
CA LEU A 176 -13.20 6.86 22.71
C LEU A 176 -11.79 7.45 22.59
N LYS A 177 -11.03 7.49 23.69
CA LYS A 177 -9.62 7.94 23.68
C LYS A 177 -8.76 7.09 22.75
N TYR A 178 -8.91 5.76 22.81
CA TYR A 178 -8.17 4.84 21.94
C TYR A 178 -8.50 5.06 20.46
N SER A 179 -9.79 5.19 20.14
CA SER A 179 -10.26 5.43 18.77
C SER A 179 -9.71 6.75 18.22
N THR A 180 -9.64 7.79 19.06
CA THR A 180 -9.08 9.09 18.70
C THR A 180 -7.57 9.00 18.40
N TRP A 181 -6.83 8.27 19.23
CA TRP A 181 -5.41 8.02 18.99
C TRP A 181 -5.21 7.23 17.69
N LEU A 182 -6.00 6.19 17.45
CA LEU A 182 -5.86 5.37 16.24
C LEU A 182 -6.19 6.14 14.97
N LEU A 183 -7.21 7.01 15.00
CA LEU A 183 -7.50 7.93 13.90
C LEU A 183 -6.31 8.84 13.58
N THR A 184 -5.54 9.25 14.60
CA THR A 184 -4.33 10.06 14.39
C THR A 184 -3.25 9.25 13.64
N VAL A 185 -3.10 7.96 13.99
CA VAL A 185 -2.19 7.04 13.27
C VAL A 185 -2.62 6.86 11.81
N VAL A 186 -3.92 6.64 11.58
CA VAL A 186 -4.50 6.51 10.23
C VAL A 186 -4.25 7.76 9.40
N MET A 187 -4.58 8.94 9.94
CA MET A 187 -4.43 10.21 9.23
C MET A 187 -2.97 10.48 8.87
N GLY A 188 -2.02 10.17 9.75
CA GLY A 188 -0.59 10.30 9.44
C GLY A 188 -0.12 9.33 8.35
N LEU A 189 -0.61 8.09 8.33
CA LEU A 189 -0.32 7.15 7.24
C LEU A 189 -0.90 7.61 5.90
N LEU A 190 -2.14 8.14 5.90
CA LEU A 190 -2.78 8.70 4.71
C LEU A 190 -2.05 9.95 4.20
N GLU A 191 -1.63 10.84 5.10
CA GLU A 191 -0.88 12.04 4.74
C GLU A 191 0.45 11.66 4.07
N LEU A 192 1.21 10.73 4.66
CA LEU A 192 2.44 10.21 4.06
C LEU A 192 2.18 9.63 2.68
N TYR A 193 1.11 8.85 2.53
CA TYR A 193 0.73 8.31 1.24
C TYR A 193 0.43 9.41 0.19
N ILE A 194 -0.39 10.40 0.55
CA ILE A 194 -0.74 11.52 -0.34
C ILE A 194 0.50 12.32 -0.75
N GLN A 195 1.46 12.48 0.16
CA GLN A 195 2.75 13.12 -0.10
C GLN A 195 3.68 12.27 -0.96
N GLY A 196 3.28 11.04 -1.32
CA GLY A 196 4.10 10.11 -2.08
C GLY A 196 5.31 9.62 -1.29
N ALA A 197 5.20 9.61 0.05
CA ALA A 197 6.25 9.14 0.92
C ALA A 197 6.62 7.71 0.57
N GLY A 198 7.91 7.48 0.39
CA GLY A 198 8.46 6.17 0.15
C GLY A 198 8.34 5.27 1.39
N PHE A 199 8.50 3.99 1.14
CA PHE A 199 8.45 2.92 2.13
C PHE A 199 9.25 3.20 3.43
N ARG A 200 10.42 3.83 3.28
CA ARG A 200 11.30 4.17 4.41
C ARG A 200 10.69 5.20 5.35
N GLU A 201 9.97 6.18 4.82
CA GLU A 201 9.33 7.24 5.59
C GLU A 201 8.16 6.70 6.40
N ILE A 202 7.37 5.80 5.80
CA ILE A 202 6.29 5.06 6.49
C ILE A 202 6.84 4.25 7.66
N ILE A 203 7.94 3.51 7.47
CA ILE A 203 8.59 2.75 8.56
C ILE A 203 9.09 3.70 9.66
N GLY A 204 9.70 4.82 9.28
CA GLY A 204 10.19 5.82 10.22
C GLY A 204 9.07 6.37 11.09
N PHE A 205 7.93 6.69 10.48
CA PHE A 205 6.73 7.17 11.16
C PHE A 205 6.17 6.13 12.14
N LEU A 206 5.95 4.88 11.69
CA LEU A 206 5.45 3.81 12.56
C LEU A 206 6.36 3.53 13.76
N LYS A 207 7.69 3.56 13.55
CA LYS A 207 8.68 3.44 14.64
C LYS A 207 8.60 4.62 15.61
N GLY A 208 8.50 5.84 15.07
CA GLY A 208 8.37 7.07 15.86
C GLY A 208 7.13 7.07 16.75
N LEU A 209 5.98 6.69 16.19
CA LEU A 209 4.72 6.53 16.92
C LEU A 209 4.84 5.48 18.03
N SER A 210 5.47 4.35 17.76
CA SER A 210 5.68 3.30 18.77
C SER A 210 6.50 3.82 19.96
N VAL A 211 7.59 4.56 19.70
CA VAL A 211 8.43 5.17 20.74
C VAL A 211 7.66 6.23 21.53
N GLN A 212 6.93 7.12 20.85
CA GLN A 212 6.13 8.15 21.51
C GLN A 212 5.04 7.53 22.40
N SER A 213 4.37 6.49 21.90
CA SER A 213 3.34 5.77 22.65
C SER A 213 3.90 5.14 23.92
N ARG A 214 5.13 4.60 23.89
CA ARG A 214 5.80 4.08 25.10
C ARG A 214 6.14 5.17 26.12
N LYS A 215 6.66 6.32 25.66
CA LYS A 215 6.99 7.45 26.55
C LYS A 215 5.77 8.02 27.26
N LEU A 216 4.61 8.04 26.59
CA LEU A 216 3.33 8.43 27.20
C LEU A 216 2.95 7.51 28.37
N LEU A 217 3.35 6.23 28.35
CA LEU A 217 3.08 5.27 29.42
C LEU A 217 4.04 5.47 30.59
N GLU A 218 5.34 5.64 30.31
CA GLU A 218 6.36 5.90 31.35
C GLU A 218 6.03 7.18 32.15
N ALA A 219 5.51 8.21 31.48
CA ALA A 219 5.07 9.44 32.15
C ALA A 219 3.82 9.23 33.04
N GLN A 220 2.91 8.34 32.65
CA GLN A 220 1.70 8.03 33.44
C GLN A 220 1.98 7.12 34.64
N GLU A 221 2.99 6.26 34.56
CA GLU A 221 3.45 5.43 35.70
C GLU A 221 4.16 6.26 36.78
N LEU A 222 4.79 7.38 36.41
CA LEU A 222 5.48 8.31 37.32
C LEU A 222 4.55 9.27 38.07
N GLU A 223 3.31 9.46 37.61
CA GLU A 223 2.34 10.40 38.21
C GLU A 223 1.50 9.81 39.37
N GLY A 224 1.85 8.62 39.87
CA GLY A 224 1.45 8.14 41.19
C GLY A 224 -0.07 8.18 41.46
N GLN A 225 -0.83 7.24 40.89
CA GLN A 225 -2.19 6.96 41.36
C GLN A 225 -2.43 5.46 41.53
N GLU A 226 -3.11 5.18 42.63
CA GLU A 226 -3.52 3.88 43.16
C GLU A 226 -4.17 2.95 42.12
N GLU A 227 -4.12 1.65 42.40
CA GLU A 227 -4.52 0.56 41.51
C GLU A 227 -5.96 0.69 40.94
N ARG A 228 -6.03 0.94 39.61
CA ARG A 228 -7.15 0.79 38.61
C ARG A 228 -8.19 1.94 38.51
N PRO A 229 -8.63 2.39 37.30
CA PRO A 229 -8.72 1.68 36.00
C PRO A 229 -8.05 2.37 34.79
N LEU A 230 -6.83 2.90 34.94
CA LEU A 230 -5.98 3.30 33.79
C LEU A 230 -5.44 2.10 32.99
N SER A 231 -5.54 0.88 33.53
CA SER A 231 -4.95 -0.33 32.93
C SER A 231 -5.51 -0.71 31.56
N TYR A 232 -6.79 -0.45 31.26
CA TYR A 232 -7.40 -0.93 30.03
C TYR A 232 -6.92 -0.13 28.80
N TYR A 233 -6.98 1.20 28.87
CA TYR A 233 -6.47 2.07 27.80
C TYR A 233 -4.97 1.93 27.58
N THR A 234 -4.19 1.90 28.67
CA THR A 234 -2.74 1.64 28.64
C THR A 234 -2.46 0.30 27.96
N ARG A 235 -3.21 -0.76 28.29
CA ARG A 235 -3.05 -2.07 27.65
C ARG A 235 -3.40 -2.04 26.17
N LEU A 236 -4.49 -1.38 25.77
CA LEU A 236 -4.83 -1.19 24.35
C LEU A 236 -3.72 -0.47 23.59
N LEU A 237 -3.18 0.62 24.14
CA LEU A 237 -2.07 1.36 23.54
C LEU A 237 -0.79 0.52 23.42
N VAL A 238 -0.39 -0.19 24.48
CA VAL A 238 0.82 -1.04 24.48
C VAL A 238 0.73 -2.12 23.41
N GLU A 239 -0.38 -2.84 23.38
CA GLU A 239 -0.58 -3.96 22.45
C GLU A 239 -0.59 -3.46 21.00
N THR A 240 -1.24 -2.32 20.76
CA THR A 240 -1.34 -1.70 19.43
C THR A 240 0.00 -1.14 18.97
N ALA A 241 0.73 -0.42 19.83
CA ALA A 241 2.06 0.09 19.54
C ALA A 241 3.08 -1.05 19.30
N GLY A 242 2.95 -2.15 20.04
CA GLY A 242 3.77 -3.36 19.85
C GLY A 242 3.47 -4.06 18.53
N ALA A 243 2.20 -4.20 18.16
CA ALA A 243 1.78 -4.77 16.89
C ALA A 243 2.22 -3.90 15.69
N LEU A 244 2.02 -2.58 15.76
CA LEU A 244 2.52 -1.64 14.74
C LEU A 244 4.05 -1.69 14.60
N GLN A 245 4.78 -1.87 15.71
CA GLN A 245 6.23 -2.03 15.66
C GLN A 245 6.63 -3.34 14.95
N ARG A 246 5.97 -4.47 15.25
CA ARG A 246 6.21 -5.75 14.56
C ARG A 246 5.92 -5.64 13.07
N VAL A 247 4.80 -5.02 12.70
CA VAL A 247 4.45 -4.73 11.30
C VAL A 247 5.54 -3.89 10.64
N ALA A 248 5.98 -2.79 11.26
CA ALA A 248 7.02 -1.92 10.72
C ALA A 248 8.38 -2.63 10.58
N LEU A 249 8.73 -3.52 11.51
CA LEU A 249 9.95 -4.33 11.44
C LEU A 249 9.85 -5.40 10.34
N ASN A 250 8.71 -6.08 10.22
CA ASN A 250 8.47 -7.08 9.18
C ASN A 250 8.48 -6.43 7.79
N LEU A 251 7.81 -5.29 7.64
CA LEU A 251 7.88 -4.43 6.45
C LEU A 251 9.35 -4.08 6.15
N SER A 252 10.07 -3.53 7.11
CA SER A 252 11.47 -3.12 6.94
C SER A 252 12.41 -4.27 6.60
N HIS A 253 12.18 -5.45 7.16
CA HIS A 253 12.99 -6.64 6.89
C HIS A 253 12.69 -7.20 5.49
N THR A 254 11.44 -7.14 5.07
CA THR A 254 10.97 -7.84 3.87
C THR A 254 11.10 -7.00 2.59
N TYR A 255 10.87 -5.69 2.69
CA TYR A 255 10.93 -4.75 1.55
C TYR A 255 11.96 -3.63 1.75
N GLY A 256 12.85 -3.73 2.75
CA GLY A 256 13.95 -2.79 2.94
C GLY A 256 15.18 -3.12 2.10
N LYS A 257 16.12 -2.17 1.98
CA LYS A 257 17.39 -2.31 1.26
C LYS A 257 18.35 -3.29 1.97
N SER A 258 18.13 -4.59 1.82
CA SER A 258 19.07 -5.64 2.21
C SER A 258 19.46 -6.47 0.99
N ARG A 259 20.58 -7.20 1.05
CA ARG A 259 21.03 -8.13 -0.02
C ARG A 259 20.03 -9.27 -0.31
N SER A 260 18.95 -9.36 0.47
CA SER A 260 17.90 -10.38 0.36
C SER A 260 16.53 -9.83 -0.08
N ASP A 261 16.45 -8.55 -0.43
CA ASP A 261 15.21 -7.79 -0.76
C ASP A 261 14.26 -8.57 -1.68
N VAL A 262 13.04 -8.79 -1.19
CA VAL A 262 12.02 -9.55 -1.88
C VAL A 262 11.50 -8.80 -3.11
N VAL A 263 11.47 -7.46 -3.09
CA VAL A 263 11.10 -6.64 -4.25
C VAL A 263 12.14 -6.80 -5.34
N GLU A 264 13.43 -6.60 -5.03
CA GLU A 264 14.49 -6.70 -6.03
C GLU A 264 14.57 -8.11 -6.62
N LYS A 265 14.43 -9.17 -5.81
CA LYS A 265 14.36 -10.54 -6.32
C LYS A 265 13.14 -10.79 -7.21
N ALA A 266 11.99 -10.20 -6.90
CA ALA A 266 10.80 -10.28 -7.75
C ALA A 266 11.00 -9.50 -9.06
N VAL A 267 11.66 -8.33 -9.02
CA VAL A 267 12.03 -7.55 -10.22
C VAL A 267 13.03 -8.32 -11.09
N GLU A 268 14.06 -8.92 -10.49
CA GLU A 268 15.05 -9.75 -11.19
C GLU A 268 14.38 -10.94 -11.86
N TRP A 269 13.54 -11.68 -11.13
CA TRP A 269 12.78 -12.80 -11.67
C TRP A 269 11.85 -12.36 -12.82
N ALA A 270 11.12 -11.26 -12.65
CA ALA A 270 10.21 -10.74 -13.67
C ALA A 270 10.97 -10.29 -14.93
N THR A 271 12.14 -9.68 -14.75
CA THR A 271 13.02 -9.27 -15.85
C THR A 271 13.63 -10.49 -16.56
N GLN A 272 13.93 -11.56 -15.82
CA GLN A 272 14.36 -12.83 -16.40
C GLN A 272 13.25 -13.46 -17.25
N LYS A 273 11.98 -13.41 -16.79
CA LYS A 273 10.83 -13.81 -17.60
C LYS A 273 10.68 -13.00 -18.87
N TYR A 274 10.95 -11.70 -18.81
CA TYR A 274 11.02 -10.88 -20.02
C TYR A 274 12.11 -11.35 -21.00
N LYS A 275 13.32 -11.68 -20.51
CA LYS A 275 14.41 -12.20 -21.37
C LYS A 275 14.04 -13.52 -22.02
N GLU A 276 13.42 -14.43 -21.27
CA GLU A 276 12.94 -15.71 -21.79
C GLU A 276 11.88 -15.51 -22.88
N ALA A 277 10.94 -14.58 -22.68
CA ALA A 277 9.84 -14.34 -23.61
C ALA A 277 10.26 -13.63 -24.91
N VAL A 278 11.33 -12.84 -24.90
CA VAL A 278 11.80 -12.06 -26.07
C VAL A 278 13.05 -12.67 -26.71
N GLY A 279 13.74 -13.57 -26.01
CA GLY A 279 15.01 -14.14 -26.45
C GLY A 279 16.20 -13.24 -26.11
N VAL A 280 17.32 -13.86 -25.72
CA VAL A 280 18.54 -13.18 -25.25
C VAL A 280 19.13 -12.23 -26.31
N GLY A 281 18.95 -12.53 -27.60
CA GLY A 281 19.44 -11.70 -28.72
C GLY A 281 18.64 -10.43 -29.02
N GLU A 282 17.38 -10.33 -28.56
CA GLU A 282 16.48 -9.21 -28.87
C GLU A 282 16.20 -8.29 -27.67
N ALA A 283 16.84 -8.54 -26.52
CA ALA A 283 16.64 -7.82 -25.25
C ALA A 283 17.19 -6.37 -25.22
N LYS A 284 17.22 -5.65 -26.36
CA LYS A 284 17.72 -4.26 -26.48
C LYS A 284 16.99 -3.24 -25.59
N LYS A 285 15.84 -3.60 -25.00
CA LYS A 285 14.99 -2.73 -24.17
C LYS A 285 14.79 -3.27 -22.74
N GLU A 286 15.68 -4.14 -22.26
CA GLU A 286 15.63 -4.69 -20.88
C GLU A 286 15.47 -3.59 -19.82
N TYR A 287 16.19 -2.46 -19.95
CA TYR A 287 16.09 -1.35 -19.01
C TYR A 287 14.65 -0.82 -18.81
N ARG A 288 13.79 -0.90 -19.84
CA ARG A 288 12.37 -0.53 -19.73
C ARG A 288 11.58 -1.59 -18.98
N ALA A 289 11.87 -2.87 -19.22
CA ALA A 289 11.25 -3.97 -18.50
C ALA A 289 11.55 -3.89 -17.00
N VAL A 290 12.83 -3.68 -16.65
CA VAL A 290 13.27 -3.45 -15.27
C VAL A 290 12.56 -2.24 -14.66
N TYR A 291 12.55 -1.10 -15.37
CA TYR A 291 11.92 0.12 -14.89
C TYR A 291 10.42 -0.06 -14.62
N TYR A 292 9.66 -0.65 -15.55
CA TYR A 292 8.22 -0.84 -15.38
C TYR A 292 7.89 -1.91 -14.35
N ALA A 293 8.64 -3.01 -14.29
CA ALA A 293 8.47 -4.04 -13.27
C ALA A 293 8.69 -3.47 -11.87
N LYS A 294 9.78 -2.72 -11.69
CA LYS A 294 10.10 -2.06 -10.42
C LYS A 294 9.03 -1.07 -10.02
N LEU A 295 8.64 -0.15 -10.91
CA LEU A 295 7.59 0.81 -10.63
C LEU A 295 6.28 0.12 -10.22
N PHE A 296 5.87 -0.93 -10.93
CA PHE A 296 4.63 -1.65 -10.61
C PHE A 296 4.68 -2.37 -9.26
N LEU A 297 5.79 -3.04 -8.95
CA LEU A 297 5.97 -3.74 -7.67
C LEU A 297 6.14 -2.76 -6.49
N ASP A 298 6.73 -1.60 -6.72
CA ASP A 298 6.81 -0.51 -5.74
C ASP A 298 5.41 0.05 -5.45
N GLU A 299 4.59 0.33 -6.48
CA GLU A 299 3.20 0.78 -6.28
C GLU A 299 2.34 -0.29 -5.59
N LEU A 300 2.53 -1.58 -5.91
CA LEU A 300 1.89 -2.67 -5.19
C LEU A 300 2.29 -2.71 -3.71
N SER A 301 3.54 -2.41 -3.39
CA SER A 301 4.03 -2.35 -2.00
C SER A 301 3.42 -1.14 -1.26
N SER A 302 3.31 0.01 -1.92
CA SER A 302 2.64 1.20 -1.39
C SER A 302 1.13 0.99 -1.20
N ALA A 303 0.48 0.26 -2.10
CA ALA A 303 -0.93 -0.11 -1.97
C ALA A 303 -1.20 -0.95 -0.72
N VAL A 304 -0.22 -1.75 -0.27
CA VAL A 304 -0.29 -2.42 1.04
C VAL A 304 -0.45 -1.37 2.13
N THR A 305 0.38 -0.32 2.18
CA THR A 305 0.30 0.73 3.21
C THR A 305 -1.05 1.44 3.25
N VAL A 306 -1.67 1.69 2.11
CA VAL A 306 -3.02 2.28 2.07
C VAL A 306 -4.06 1.28 2.56
N ASP A 307 -4.03 0.04 2.09
CA ASP A 307 -4.92 -1.03 2.57
C ASP A 307 -4.76 -1.24 4.09
N VAL A 308 -3.52 -1.17 4.60
CA VAL A 308 -3.19 -1.14 6.04
C VAL A 308 -3.95 -0.01 6.73
N ALA A 309 -3.76 1.23 6.28
CA ALA A 309 -4.36 2.41 6.91
C ALA A 309 -5.89 2.34 6.87
N THR A 310 -6.47 1.97 5.73
CA THR A 310 -7.93 1.85 5.55
C THR A 310 -8.52 0.75 6.44
N ARG A 311 -7.91 -0.43 6.52
CA ARG A 311 -8.41 -1.52 7.38
C ARG A 311 -8.32 -1.19 8.86
N ILE A 312 -7.24 -0.55 9.30
CA ILE A 312 -7.13 -0.03 10.67
C ILE A 312 -8.31 0.92 10.96
N THR A 313 -8.73 1.72 10.00
CA THR A 313 -9.83 2.71 10.17
C THR A 313 -11.21 2.07 10.19
N LEU A 314 -11.47 1.09 9.32
CA LEU A 314 -12.81 0.53 9.11
C LEU A 314 -13.17 -0.60 10.07
N PHE A 315 -12.19 -1.18 10.76
CA PHE A 315 -12.41 -2.21 11.79
C PHE A 315 -12.37 -1.66 13.22
N THR A 316 -12.24 -0.34 13.39
CA THR A 316 -12.42 0.38 14.66
C THR A 316 -13.68 1.20 14.68
#